data_AF-A0A0K8J4K5-F1
#
_entry.id   AF-A0A0K8J4K5-F1
#
_cell.length_a   1.000
_cell.length_b   1.000
_cell.length_c   1.000
_cell.angle_alpha   90.00
_cell.angle_beta   90.00
_cell.angle_gamma   90.00
#
_symmetry.space_group_name_H-M   'P 1'
#
loop_
_entity.id
_entity.type
_entity.pdbx_description
1 polymer ?
#
loop_
_entity_poly.entity_id
_entity_poly.type
_entity_poly.pdbx_seq_one_letter_code
_entity_poly.pdbx_strand_id
1 'polypeptide(L)'
;MPYKKIIPYIKAEGEINANLIRLAKRYSDEGADMLLLYNFSEDEEAKEDFLKLSKEIAGVIDIPFIIGCNVNNFDDIKRALYTGACGIMISFSLIKKQELIKEAAGRFGNDKIYLEVDQATFLETDNLFELCNNLGIGTLIIKQVDSSLAFNNILKQSPLNLIINVSNDNNDIINLLKASKVMGITSDYFKDNNILRFKHNLKKENISVNVFESKFSFSDFKLNDDGLIPVITQDYRTGQVLMLAYMNEEAYNRTITEGIMTYYSRSRKCLWLKGETSGNYQYVKEIFLDCDKDTLLAKVLPHGPACHTGNNTCFYTGLFDKEHKARDSYGVLQSVYDVIMDRKKNPKEGSYTNYLFEKGIDKILKKCGEEAAEIIIAAKNPETGELRYEIADFIYHLMVLMVQCGLDWEDICTELNDRK
;
A
#
# COMPACT_ATOMS: atom_id res chain seq x y z
N MET A 1 -6.35 -22.12 -3.52
CA MET A 1 -7.27 -21.16 -4.18
C MET A 1 -6.88 -19.76 -3.70
N PRO A 2 -6.98 -18.71 -4.54
CA PRO A 2 -6.81 -17.35 -4.05
C PRO A 2 -7.84 -17.09 -2.95
N TYR A 3 -7.41 -16.41 -1.88
CA TYR A 3 -8.29 -16.03 -0.77
C TYR A 3 -9.31 -14.98 -1.24
N LYS A 4 -10.43 -14.88 -0.53
CA LYS A 4 -11.46 -13.85 -0.75
C LYS A 4 -10.99 -12.52 -0.17
N LYS A 5 -11.18 -11.44 -0.93
CA LYS A 5 -10.73 -10.09 -0.58
C LYS A 5 -11.83 -9.29 0.12
N ILE A 6 -11.46 -8.60 1.19
CA ILE A 6 -12.30 -7.58 1.83
C ILE A 6 -11.83 -6.22 1.34
N ILE A 7 -12.70 -5.54 0.59
CA ILE A 7 -12.38 -4.34 -0.18
C ILE A 7 -13.29 -3.20 0.28
N PRO A 8 -13.00 -2.55 1.42
CA PRO A 8 -13.74 -1.35 1.80
C PRO A 8 -13.65 -0.29 0.70
N TYR A 9 -14.66 0.58 0.62
CA TYR A 9 -14.66 1.67 -0.34
C TYR A 9 -14.68 3.04 0.32
N ILE A 10 -14.23 4.03 -0.45
CA ILE A 10 -14.31 5.44 -0.14
C ILE A 10 -14.89 6.15 -1.35
N LYS A 11 -16.06 6.78 -1.15
CA LYS A 11 -16.62 7.75 -2.09
C LYS A 11 -16.07 9.13 -1.70
N ALA A 12 -15.25 9.74 -2.55
CA ALA A 12 -14.58 10.99 -2.20
C ALA A 12 -15.42 12.26 -2.46
N GLU A 13 -16.55 12.15 -3.15
CA GLU A 13 -17.42 13.27 -3.50
C GLU A 13 -17.97 14.00 -2.27
N GLY A 14 -17.71 15.30 -2.15
CA GLY A 14 -18.29 16.17 -1.11
C GLY A 14 -17.67 16.01 0.29
N GLU A 15 -16.56 15.30 0.41
CA GLU A 15 -15.92 14.95 1.68
C GLU A 15 -14.60 15.72 1.92
N ILE A 16 -14.19 15.83 3.19
CA ILE A 16 -12.94 16.50 3.57
C ILE A 16 -11.75 15.55 3.36
N ASN A 17 -10.76 15.94 2.56
CA ASN A 17 -9.57 15.14 2.23
C ASN A 17 -8.90 14.49 3.46
N ALA A 18 -8.69 15.26 4.54
CA ALA A 18 -8.06 14.74 5.76
C ALA A 18 -8.85 13.58 6.40
N ASN A 19 -10.18 13.59 6.32
CA ASN A 19 -11.02 12.51 6.82
C ASN A 19 -10.89 11.26 5.93
N LEU A 20 -10.82 11.45 4.61
CA LEU A 20 -10.67 10.37 3.64
C LEU A 20 -9.32 9.66 3.78
N ILE A 21 -8.23 10.42 3.94
CA ILE A 21 -6.87 9.90 4.18
C ILE A 21 -6.84 9.09 5.47
N ARG A 22 -7.42 9.62 6.56
CA ARG A 22 -7.51 8.92 7.84
C ARG A 22 -8.33 7.62 7.73
N LEU A 23 -9.41 7.64 6.96
CA LEU A 23 -10.27 6.47 6.74
C LEU A 23 -9.54 5.40 5.91
N ALA A 24 -8.86 5.80 4.83
CA ALA A 24 -8.05 4.90 4.00
C ALA A 24 -6.94 4.23 4.80
N LYS A 25 -6.23 5.01 5.61
CA LYS A 25 -5.20 4.52 6.52
C LYS A 25 -5.76 3.48 7.49
N ARG A 26 -6.86 3.81 8.18
CA ARG A 26 -7.53 2.87 9.09
C ARG A 26 -7.89 1.56 8.39
N TYR A 27 -8.43 1.60 7.17
CA TYR A 27 -8.73 0.37 6.43
C TYR A 27 -7.48 -0.48 6.14
N SER A 28 -6.37 0.15 5.75
CA SER A 28 -5.07 -0.51 5.56
C SER A 28 -4.61 -1.19 6.86
N ASP A 29 -4.67 -0.46 7.97
CA ASP A 29 -4.21 -0.91 9.27
C ASP A 29 -5.07 -2.05 9.86
N GLU A 30 -6.38 -1.99 9.63
CA GLU A 30 -7.34 -3.00 10.09
C GLU A 30 -7.37 -4.25 9.20
N GLY A 31 -6.48 -4.34 8.21
CA GLY A 31 -6.27 -5.55 7.42
C GLY A 31 -7.19 -5.69 6.22
N ALA A 32 -7.63 -4.59 5.60
CA ALA A 32 -8.21 -4.65 4.26
C ALA A 32 -7.25 -5.32 3.27
N ASP A 33 -7.78 -6.01 2.25
CA ASP A 33 -6.93 -6.62 1.21
C ASP A 33 -6.63 -5.67 0.06
N MET A 34 -7.49 -4.67 -0.09
CA MET A 34 -7.49 -3.68 -1.17
C MET A 34 -8.43 -2.54 -0.79
N LEU A 35 -8.23 -1.35 -1.34
CA LEU A 35 -9.15 -0.22 -1.20
C LEU A 35 -9.85 0.07 -2.53
N LEU A 36 -11.15 0.37 -2.51
CA LEU A 36 -11.87 0.93 -3.67
C LEU A 36 -12.11 2.42 -3.44
N LEU A 37 -11.35 3.28 -4.10
CA LEU A 37 -11.46 4.74 -3.99
C LEU A 37 -12.12 5.30 -5.24
N TYR A 38 -13.21 6.05 -5.14
CA TYR A 38 -13.89 6.57 -6.33
C TYR A 38 -14.53 7.95 -6.18
N ASN A 39 -14.55 8.67 -7.30
CA ASN A 39 -15.29 9.89 -7.51
C ASN A 39 -15.62 10.02 -9.02
N PHE A 40 -16.90 10.04 -9.37
CA PHE A 40 -17.37 10.10 -10.75
C PHE A 40 -17.77 11.51 -11.21
N SER A 41 -17.32 12.57 -10.52
CA SER A 41 -17.54 13.95 -10.94
C SER A 41 -17.13 14.17 -12.40
N GLU A 42 -17.95 14.91 -13.15
CA GLU A 42 -17.60 15.35 -14.51
C GLU A 42 -16.79 16.66 -14.51
N ASP A 43 -16.69 17.32 -13.36
CA ASP A 43 -15.93 18.55 -13.20
C ASP A 43 -14.42 18.28 -13.21
N GLU A 44 -13.67 18.97 -14.07
CA GLU A 44 -12.24 18.73 -14.28
C GLU A 44 -11.39 19.18 -13.08
N GLU A 45 -11.80 20.21 -12.33
CA GLU A 45 -11.10 20.64 -11.11
C GLU A 45 -11.26 19.58 -10.01
N ALA A 46 -12.48 19.11 -9.79
CA ALA A 46 -12.77 18.02 -8.86
C ALA A 46 -12.02 16.72 -9.22
N LYS A 47 -11.85 16.45 -10.51
CA LYS A 47 -11.08 15.31 -11.00
C LYS A 47 -9.59 15.46 -10.70
N GLU A 48 -9.02 16.63 -10.94
CA GLU A 48 -7.61 16.92 -10.61
C GLU A 48 -7.35 16.74 -9.12
N ASP A 49 -8.22 17.29 -8.28
CA ASP A 49 -8.11 17.19 -6.83
C ASP A 49 -8.30 15.75 -6.34
N PHE A 50 -9.19 14.98 -6.96
CA PHE A 50 -9.34 13.57 -6.68
C PHE A 50 -8.08 12.75 -7.03
N LEU A 51 -7.41 13.07 -8.13
CA LEU A 51 -6.14 12.41 -8.51
C LEU A 51 -5.01 12.76 -7.54
N LYS A 52 -4.92 14.01 -7.07
CA LYS A 52 -3.97 14.42 -6.02
C LYS A 52 -4.24 13.68 -4.72
N LEU A 53 -5.49 13.66 -4.27
CA LEU A 53 -5.92 12.91 -3.09
C LEU A 53 -5.58 11.41 -3.21
N SER A 54 -5.78 10.83 -4.39
CA SER A 54 -5.46 9.41 -4.64
C SER A 54 -3.97 9.12 -4.48
N LYS A 55 -3.09 10.03 -4.94
CA LYS A 55 -1.63 9.95 -4.71
C LYS A 55 -1.27 10.09 -3.24
N GLU A 56 -1.88 11.04 -2.53
CA GLU A 56 -1.67 11.20 -1.08
C GLU A 56 -2.09 9.95 -0.30
N ILE A 57 -3.22 9.33 -0.69
CA ILE A 57 -3.69 8.08 -0.10
C ILE A 57 -2.71 6.94 -0.40
N ALA A 58 -2.21 6.83 -1.63
CA ALA A 58 -1.23 5.81 -2.02
C ALA A 58 0.04 5.87 -1.14
N GLY A 59 0.50 7.06 -0.77
CA GLY A 59 1.68 7.24 0.09
C GLY A 59 1.47 6.91 1.58
N VAL A 60 0.23 6.65 2.03
CA VAL A 60 -0.06 6.36 3.46
C VAL A 60 -0.68 4.99 3.71
N ILE A 61 -1.06 4.27 2.66
CA ILE A 61 -1.56 2.89 2.73
C ILE A 61 -0.52 1.93 2.17
N ASP A 62 -0.56 0.67 2.61
CA ASP A 62 0.34 -0.39 2.11
C ASP A 62 -0.41 -1.57 1.51
N ILE A 63 -1.67 -1.32 1.13
CA ILE A 63 -2.54 -2.23 0.40
C ILE A 63 -2.78 -1.67 -1.01
N PRO A 64 -3.01 -2.52 -2.02
CA PRO A 64 -3.35 -2.04 -3.35
C PRO A 64 -4.69 -1.29 -3.34
N PHE A 65 -4.90 -0.38 -4.28
CA PHE A 65 -6.18 0.29 -4.45
C PHE A 65 -6.64 0.36 -5.90
N ILE A 66 -7.95 0.27 -6.10
CA ILE A 66 -8.63 0.52 -7.37
C ILE A 66 -9.16 1.95 -7.34
N ILE A 67 -8.95 2.69 -8.43
CA ILE A 67 -9.47 4.05 -8.58
C ILE A 67 -10.67 4.06 -9.53
N GLY A 68 -11.79 4.62 -9.08
CA GLY A 68 -12.99 4.82 -9.90
C GLY A 68 -13.17 6.28 -10.28
N CYS A 69 -13.18 6.60 -11.57
CA CYS A 69 -13.38 7.97 -12.04
C CYS A 69 -14.09 8.02 -13.38
N ASN A 70 -14.57 9.22 -13.75
CA ASN A 70 -15.15 9.44 -15.07
C ASN A 70 -14.04 9.52 -16.13
N VAL A 71 -14.23 8.81 -17.24
CA VAL A 71 -13.24 8.67 -18.31
C VAL A 71 -13.81 9.26 -19.59
N ASN A 72 -13.26 10.40 -20.00
CA ASN A 72 -13.64 11.10 -21.23
C ASN A 72 -12.65 10.83 -22.37
N ASN A 73 -11.39 10.58 -22.03
CA ASN A 73 -10.31 10.31 -22.97
C ASN A 73 -9.29 9.31 -22.39
N PHE A 74 -8.35 8.86 -23.22
CA PHE A 74 -7.34 7.88 -22.82
C PHE A 74 -6.36 8.41 -21.74
N ASP A 75 -6.11 9.73 -21.74
CA ASP A 75 -5.20 10.35 -20.78
C ASP A 75 -5.71 10.25 -19.34
N ASP A 76 -7.02 10.34 -19.16
CA ASP A 76 -7.68 10.14 -17.87
C ASP A 76 -7.34 8.78 -17.24
N ILE A 77 -7.34 7.72 -18.05
CA ILE A 77 -7.03 6.36 -17.61
C ILE A 77 -5.55 6.28 -17.19
N LYS A 78 -4.65 6.82 -18.01
CA LYS A 78 -3.22 6.84 -17.68
C LYS A 78 -2.97 7.59 -16.37
N ARG A 79 -3.56 8.78 -16.23
CA ARG A 79 -3.39 9.63 -15.04
C ARG A 79 -3.94 8.97 -13.79
N ALA A 80 -5.08 8.30 -13.89
CA ALA A 80 -5.66 7.52 -12.80
C ALA A 80 -4.73 6.38 -12.35
N LEU A 81 -4.19 5.60 -13.29
CA LEU A 81 -3.24 4.51 -12.97
C LEU A 81 -1.91 5.05 -12.41
N TYR A 82 -1.42 6.18 -12.92
CA TYR A 82 -0.20 6.84 -12.43
C TYR A 82 -0.35 7.51 -11.06
N THR A 83 -1.49 7.33 -10.38
CA THR A 83 -1.62 7.65 -8.96
C THR A 83 -1.04 6.56 -8.04
N GLY A 84 -0.61 5.42 -8.61
CA GLY A 84 -0.26 4.20 -7.88
C GLY A 84 -1.40 3.18 -7.81
N ALA A 85 -2.52 3.45 -8.50
CA ALA A 85 -3.66 2.54 -8.50
C ALA A 85 -3.32 1.24 -9.25
N CYS A 86 -3.68 0.10 -8.67
CA CYS A 86 -3.46 -1.20 -9.30
C CYS A 86 -4.46 -1.48 -10.43
N GLY A 87 -5.54 -0.71 -10.52
CA GLY A 87 -6.55 -0.82 -11.57
C GLY A 87 -7.53 0.35 -11.57
N ILE A 88 -8.27 0.48 -12.68
CA ILE A 88 -9.29 1.51 -12.88
C ILE A 88 -10.68 0.88 -12.91
N MET A 89 -11.61 1.45 -12.16
CA MET A 89 -13.04 1.15 -12.21
C MET A 89 -13.77 2.16 -13.09
N ILE A 90 -14.45 1.64 -14.11
CA ILE A 90 -15.29 2.41 -15.01
C ILE A 90 -16.74 2.03 -14.72
N SER A 91 -17.63 3.02 -14.54
CA SER A 91 -19.06 2.74 -14.36
C SER A 91 -19.72 2.53 -15.72
N PHE A 92 -20.44 1.43 -15.88
CA PHE A 92 -21.10 1.05 -17.12
C PHE A 92 -22.06 2.13 -17.63
N SER A 93 -22.80 2.77 -16.71
CA SER A 93 -23.72 3.87 -17.03
C SER A 93 -23.04 5.14 -17.53
N LEU A 94 -21.72 5.26 -17.34
CA LEU A 94 -20.93 6.43 -17.72
C LEU A 94 -20.04 6.18 -18.95
N ILE A 95 -20.12 4.99 -19.56
CA ILE A 95 -19.32 4.68 -20.76
C ILE A 95 -19.83 5.50 -21.94
N LYS A 96 -19.03 6.49 -22.36
CA LYS A 96 -19.28 7.28 -23.58
C LYS A 96 -18.61 6.66 -24.81
N LYS A 97 -17.47 6.01 -24.63
CA LYS A 97 -16.58 5.52 -25.71
C LYS A 97 -15.94 4.18 -25.35
N GLN A 98 -16.45 3.10 -25.94
CA GLN A 98 -15.99 1.74 -25.65
C GLN A 98 -14.56 1.47 -26.14
N GLU A 99 -14.15 2.13 -27.22
CA GLU A 99 -12.81 2.03 -27.78
C GLU A 99 -11.70 2.40 -26.79
N LEU A 100 -11.97 3.35 -25.87
CA LEU A 100 -11.02 3.76 -24.83
C LEU A 100 -10.72 2.62 -23.85
N ILE A 101 -11.74 1.83 -23.52
CA ILE A 101 -11.62 0.68 -22.61
C ILE A 101 -10.76 -0.39 -23.26
N LYS A 102 -11.02 -0.68 -24.53
CA LYS A 102 -10.26 -1.67 -25.31
C LYS A 102 -8.81 -1.25 -25.49
N GLU A 103 -8.56 0.03 -25.77
CA GLU A 103 -7.21 0.58 -25.85
C GLU A 103 -6.48 0.47 -24.50
N ALA A 104 -7.17 0.77 -23.39
CA ALA A 104 -6.60 0.69 -22.04
C ALA A 104 -6.26 -0.75 -21.67
N ALA A 105 -7.16 -1.69 -21.90
CA ALA A 105 -6.92 -3.11 -21.68
C ALA A 105 -5.70 -3.60 -22.49
N GLY A 106 -5.60 -3.20 -23.77
CA GLY A 106 -4.47 -3.55 -24.63
C GLY A 106 -3.13 -2.98 -24.17
N ARG A 107 -3.11 -1.79 -23.54
CA ARG A 107 -1.88 -1.14 -23.04
C ARG A 107 -1.48 -1.61 -21.65
N PHE A 108 -2.44 -1.75 -20.75
CA PHE A 108 -2.20 -1.91 -19.30
C PHE A 108 -2.47 -3.32 -18.78
N GLY A 109 -3.13 -4.17 -19.57
CA GLY A 109 -3.58 -5.50 -19.16
C GLY A 109 -5.04 -5.50 -18.73
N ASN A 110 -5.75 -6.59 -19.07
CA ASN A 110 -7.16 -6.75 -18.74
C ASN A 110 -7.41 -6.79 -17.23
N ASP A 111 -6.45 -7.29 -16.45
CA ASP A 111 -6.49 -7.40 -14.99
C ASP A 111 -6.55 -6.03 -14.29
N LYS A 112 -6.15 -4.95 -14.97
CA LYS A 112 -6.24 -3.58 -14.47
C LYS A 112 -7.58 -2.90 -14.78
N ILE A 113 -8.45 -3.53 -15.57
CA ILE A 113 -9.70 -2.91 -16.03
C ILE A 113 -10.89 -3.53 -15.29
N TYR A 114 -11.56 -2.71 -14.48
CA TYR A 114 -12.73 -3.05 -13.69
C TYR A 114 -13.96 -2.35 -14.26
N LEU A 115 -15.07 -3.07 -14.38
CA LEU A 115 -16.35 -2.52 -14.83
C LEU A 115 -17.38 -2.60 -13.71
N GLU A 116 -17.89 -1.45 -13.27
CA GLU A 116 -19.01 -1.38 -12.33
C GLU A 116 -20.35 -1.43 -13.08
N VAL A 117 -21.21 -2.37 -12.70
CA VAL A 117 -22.58 -2.55 -13.24
C VAL A 117 -23.59 -2.63 -12.09
N ASP A 118 -24.80 -2.12 -12.27
CA ASP A 118 -25.89 -2.42 -11.33
C ASP A 118 -26.44 -3.85 -11.53
N GLN A 119 -27.12 -4.35 -10.49
CA GLN A 119 -27.68 -5.69 -10.51
C GLN A 119 -28.68 -5.90 -11.65
N ALA A 120 -29.52 -4.90 -11.98
CA ALA A 120 -30.50 -5.03 -13.04
C ALA A 120 -29.81 -5.24 -14.40
N THR A 121 -28.85 -4.38 -14.73
CA THR A 121 -28.01 -4.49 -15.93
C THR A 121 -27.30 -5.85 -15.98
N PHE A 122 -26.77 -6.32 -14.86
CA PHE A 122 -26.11 -7.62 -14.77
C PHE A 122 -27.06 -8.81 -15.04
N LEU A 123 -28.33 -8.70 -14.63
CA LEU A 123 -29.35 -9.74 -14.84
C LEU A 123 -29.97 -9.71 -16.24
N GLU A 124 -30.13 -8.52 -16.81
CA GLU A 124 -30.89 -8.29 -18.06
C GLU A 124 -30.02 -8.31 -19.32
N THR A 125 -28.71 -8.08 -19.19
CA THR A 125 -27.84 -7.96 -20.36
C THR A 125 -27.33 -9.34 -20.80
N ASP A 126 -28.05 -9.97 -21.73
CA ASP A 126 -27.73 -11.30 -22.29
C ASP A 126 -26.27 -11.42 -22.80
N ASN A 127 -25.69 -10.32 -23.29
CA ASN A 127 -24.35 -10.28 -23.88
C ASN A 127 -23.31 -9.54 -23.03
N LEU A 128 -23.55 -9.30 -21.73
CA LEU A 128 -22.62 -8.52 -20.90
C LEU A 128 -21.24 -9.17 -20.86
N PHE A 129 -21.18 -10.49 -20.71
CA PHE A 129 -19.91 -11.20 -20.66
C PHE A 129 -19.16 -11.16 -21.99
N GLU A 130 -19.87 -11.22 -23.12
CA GLU A 130 -19.27 -11.08 -24.44
C GLU A 130 -18.72 -9.66 -24.64
N LEU A 131 -19.49 -8.64 -24.26
CA LEU A 131 -19.04 -7.25 -24.27
C LEU A 131 -17.78 -7.08 -23.41
N CYS A 132 -17.78 -7.58 -22.19
CA CYS A 132 -16.64 -7.51 -21.28
C CYS A 132 -15.40 -8.18 -21.89
N ASN A 133 -15.56 -9.36 -22.49
CA ASN A 133 -14.48 -10.06 -23.17
C ASN A 133 -13.94 -9.26 -24.37
N ASN A 134 -14.82 -8.67 -25.18
CA ASN A 134 -14.46 -7.88 -26.35
C ASN A 134 -13.72 -6.57 -26.00
N LEU A 135 -14.03 -5.99 -24.84
CA LEU A 135 -13.40 -4.78 -24.33
C LEU A 135 -12.16 -5.05 -23.47
N GLY A 136 -11.89 -6.31 -23.10
CA GLY A 136 -10.76 -6.67 -22.24
C GLY A 136 -10.99 -6.32 -20.76
N ILE A 137 -12.22 -6.39 -20.27
CA ILE A 137 -12.55 -6.24 -18.85
C ILE A 137 -12.08 -7.48 -18.08
N GLY A 138 -11.27 -7.30 -17.03
CA GLY A 138 -10.78 -8.40 -16.20
C GLY A 138 -11.72 -8.76 -15.03
N THR A 139 -12.37 -7.77 -14.43
CA THR A 139 -13.20 -7.95 -13.23
C THR A 139 -14.47 -7.11 -13.30
N LEU A 140 -15.60 -7.70 -12.89
CA LEU A 140 -16.86 -6.96 -12.72
C LEU A 140 -17.08 -6.59 -11.26
N ILE A 141 -17.55 -5.38 -11.03
CA ILE A 141 -18.02 -4.90 -9.73
C ILE A 141 -19.54 -4.74 -9.83
N ILE A 142 -20.30 -5.52 -9.07
CA ILE A 142 -21.77 -5.47 -9.12
C ILE A 142 -22.28 -4.62 -7.96
N LYS A 143 -22.99 -3.53 -8.26
CA LYS A 143 -23.56 -2.62 -7.25
C LYS A 143 -25.02 -2.93 -6.91
N GLN A 144 -25.39 -2.59 -5.67
CA GLN A 144 -26.76 -2.65 -5.15
C GLN A 144 -27.37 -4.05 -5.23
N VAL A 145 -26.68 -5.02 -4.61
CA VAL A 145 -27.09 -6.42 -4.71
C VAL A 145 -28.05 -6.83 -3.60
N ASP A 146 -29.22 -7.32 -4.01
CA ASP A 146 -30.09 -8.18 -3.21
C ASP A 146 -29.79 -9.66 -3.53
N SER A 147 -29.77 -10.51 -2.50
CA SER A 147 -29.41 -11.93 -2.55
C SER A 147 -30.48 -12.85 -3.18
N SER A 148 -31.06 -12.42 -4.30
CA SER A 148 -32.09 -13.19 -5.01
C SER A 148 -31.55 -14.50 -5.60
N LEU A 149 -32.44 -15.49 -5.78
CA LEU A 149 -32.07 -16.78 -6.40
C LEU A 149 -31.56 -16.60 -7.84
N ALA A 150 -32.17 -15.69 -8.61
CA ALA A 150 -31.76 -15.39 -9.98
C ALA A 150 -30.30 -14.89 -10.03
N PHE A 151 -29.97 -13.97 -9.12
CA PHE A 151 -28.63 -13.43 -9.00
C PHE A 151 -27.60 -14.50 -8.66
N ASN A 152 -27.88 -15.31 -7.63
CA ASN A 152 -27.00 -16.40 -7.21
C ASN A 152 -26.74 -17.45 -8.30
N ASN A 153 -27.69 -17.67 -9.20
CA ASN A 153 -27.50 -18.58 -10.34
C ASN A 153 -26.56 -17.98 -11.39
N ILE A 154 -26.74 -16.71 -11.74
CA ILE A 154 -25.90 -16.02 -12.74
C ILE A 154 -24.46 -15.83 -12.22
N LEU A 155 -24.29 -15.54 -10.91
CA LEU A 155 -22.96 -15.47 -10.28
C LEU A 155 -22.11 -16.72 -10.56
N LYS A 156 -22.72 -17.91 -10.50
CA LYS A 156 -22.03 -19.19 -10.72
C LYS A 156 -21.64 -19.42 -12.18
N GLN A 157 -22.36 -18.80 -13.11
CA GLN A 157 -22.15 -18.95 -14.56
C GLN A 157 -21.17 -17.92 -15.12
N SER A 158 -20.86 -16.86 -14.36
CA SER A 158 -19.98 -15.79 -14.85
C SER A 158 -18.58 -16.34 -15.23
N PRO A 159 -18.07 -16.03 -16.44
CA PRO A 159 -16.72 -16.39 -16.81
C PRO A 159 -15.68 -15.53 -16.08
N LEU A 160 -16.05 -14.31 -15.67
CA LEU A 160 -15.18 -13.30 -15.07
C LEU A 160 -15.10 -13.42 -13.54
N ASN A 161 -14.09 -12.77 -12.96
CA ASN A 161 -14.04 -12.56 -11.52
C ASN A 161 -15.02 -11.45 -11.12
N LEU A 162 -15.64 -11.61 -9.95
CA LEU A 162 -16.68 -10.70 -9.46
C LEU A 162 -16.29 -10.11 -8.11
N ILE A 163 -16.50 -8.81 -7.95
CA ILE A 163 -16.54 -8.11 -6.66
C ILE A 163 -17.98 -7.67 -6.44
N ILE A 164 -18.52 -7.92 -5.26
CA ILE A 164 -19.93 -7.60 -4.98
C ILE A 164 -20.01 -6.46 -3.97
N ASN A 165 -20.76 -5.40 -4.32
CA ASN A 165 -21.14 -4.37 -3.37
C ASN A 165 -22.43 -4.78 -2.65
N VAL A 166 -22.31 -5.02 -1.35
CA VAL A 166 -23.40 -5.55 -0.51
C VAL A 166 -23.88 -4.47 0.45
N SER A 167 -25.19 -4.41 0.67
CA SER A 167 -25.80 -3.63 1.75
C SER A 167 -25.33 -4.15 3.13
N ASN A 168 -25.56 -3.38 4.20
CA ASN A 168 -24.93 -3.57 5.52
C ASN A 168 -25.35 -4.85 6.30
N ASP A 169 -25.84 -5.92 5.66
CA ASP A 169 -26.17 -7.20 6.30
C ASP A 169 -25.00 -8.21 6.22
N ASN A 170 -24.50 -8.62 7.38
CA ASN A 170 -23.40 -9.58 7.54
C ASN A 170 -23.73 -10.97 6.93
N ASN A 171 -24.98 -11.45 7.06
CA ASN A 171 -25.34 -12.79 6.59
C ASN A 171 -25.28 -12.89 5.05
N ASP A 172 -25.68 -11.83 4.37
CA ASP A 172 -25.65 -11.76 2.91
C ASP A 172 -24.22 -11.76 2.39
N ILE A 173 -23.33 -11.02 3.06
CA ILE A 173 -21.91 -10.98 2.74
C ILE A 173 -21.29 -12.40 2.78
N ILE A 174 -21.53 -13.16 3.86
CA ILE A 174 -20.99 -14.52 4.03
C ILE A 174 -21.48 -15.45 2.91
N ASN A 175 -22.78 -15.37 2.58
CA ASN A 175 -23.37 -16.22 1.56
C ASN A 175 -22.82 -15.93 0.16
N LEU A 176 -22.66 -14.64 -0.20
CA LEU A 176 -22.10 -14.23 -1.48
C LEU A 176 -20.63 -14.67 -1.63
N LEU A 177 -19.83 -14.57 -0.57
CA LEU A 177 -18.42 -14.98 -0.57
C LEU A 177 -18.21 -16.48 -0.80
N LYS A 178 -19.22 -17.33 -0.52
CA LYS A 178 -19.17 -18.77 -0.80
C LYS A 178 -19.21 -19.08 -2.30
N ALA A 179 -19.68 -18.16 -3.14
CA ALA A 179 -19.66 -18.34 -4.59
C ALA A 179 -18.22 -18.33 -5.13
N SER A 180 -17.87 -19.28 -6.00
CA SER A 180 -16.50 -19.48 -6.47
C SER A 180 -15.95 -18.27 -7.24
N LYS A 181 -16.77 -17.64 -8.08
CA LYS A 181 -16.42 -16.50 -8.93
C LYS A 181 -16.38 -15.16 -8.19
N VAL A 182 -16.97 -15.07 -7.00
CA VAL A 182 -16.88 -13.89 -6.15
C VAL A 182 -15.49 -13.86 -5.52
N MET A 183 -14.61 -12.98 -5.99
CA MET A 183 -13.25 -12.86 -5.46
C MET A 183 -13.17 -11.91 -4.26
N GLY A 184 -14.15 -11.03 -4.09
CA GLY A 184 -14.18 -10.10 -2.98
C GLY A 184 -15.49 -9.37 -2.82
N ILE A 185 -15.56 -8.58 -1.77
CA ILE A 185 -16.73 -7.80 -1.39
C ILE A 185 -16.34 -6.35 -1.11
N THR A 186 -17.29 -5.46 -1.32
CA THR A 186 -17.20 -4.07 -0.92
C THR A 186 -18.49 -3.65 -0.24
N SER A 187 -18.42 -2.84 0.82
CA SER A 187 -19.60 -2.49 1.62
C SER A 187 -19.30 -1.32 2.56
N ASP A 188 -20.32 -0.52 2.87
CA ASP A 188 -20.28 0.49 3.93
C ASP A 188 -20.22 -0.13 5.32
N TYR A 189 -20.50 -1.43 5.47
CA TYR A 189 -20.38 -2.17 6.73
C TYR A 189 -19.02 -1.95 7.40
N PHE A 190 -17.94 -1.84 6.60
CA PHE A 190 -16.58 -1.66 7.12
C PHE A 190 -16.31 -0.26 7.67
N LYS A 191 -17.17 0.74 7.43
CA LYS A 191 -17.02 2.07 8.04
C LYS A 191 -17.03 2.02 9.57
N ASP A 192 -17.82 1.12 10.14
CA ASP A 192 -18.01 1.02 11.59
C ASP A 192 -17.52 -0.31 12.19
N ASN A 193 -17.03 -1.24 11.35
CA ASN A 193 -16.66 -2.59 11.78
C ASN A 193 -15.21 -2.92 11.41
N ASN A 194 -14.48 -3.46 12.39
CA ASN A 194 -13.08 -3.87 12.21
C ASN A 194 -12.93 -5.02 11.22
N ILE A 195 -12.12 -4.81 10.18
CA ILE A 195 -11.98 -5.74 9.05
C ILE A 195 -11.30 -7.05 9.45
N LEU A 196 -10.23 -7.01 10.24
CA LEU A 196 -9.53 -8.23 10.65
C LEU A 196 -10.42 -9.15 11.50
N ARG A 197 -11.18 -8.57 12.45
CA ARG A 197 -12.17 -9.31 13.23
C ARG A 197 -13.23 -9.94 12.33
N PHE A 198 -13.69 -9.21 11.32
CA PHE A 198 -14.63 -9.73 10.32
C PHE A 198 -14.04 -10.92 9.55
N LYS A 199 -12.79 -10.81 9.07
CA LYS A 199 -12.07 -11.91 8.41
C LYS A 199 -11.92 -13.14 9.31
N HIS A 200 -11.64 -12.97 10.61
CA HIS A 200 -11.62 -14.10 11.54
C HIS A 200 -12.97 -14.80 11.65
N ASN A 201 -14.10 -14.08 11.55
CA ASN A 201 -15.43 -14.70 11.48
C ASN A 201 -15.64 -15.45 10.17
N LEU A 202 -15.22 -14.89 9.02
CA LEU A 202 -15.26 -15.58 7.73
C LEU A 202 -14.47 -16.89 7.75
N LYS A 203 -13.30 -16.90 8.41
CA LYS A 203 -12.49 -18.10 8.56
C LYS A 203 -13.21 -19.19 9.35
N LYS A 204 -13.97 -18.85 10.40
CA LYS A 204 -14.82 -19.81 11.16
C LYS A 204 -15.91 -20.43 10.28
N GLU A 205 -16.38 -19.69 9.28
CA GLU A 205 -17.33 -20.14 8.26
C GLU A 205 -16.66 -20.91 7.10
N ASN A 206 -15.39 -21.30 7.24
CA ASN A 206 -14.56 -21.98 6.23
C ASN A 206 -14.37 -21.18 4.92
N ILE A 207 -14.44 -19.85 4.99
CA ILE A 207 -14.12 -18.98 3.85
C ILE A 207 -12.63 -18.62 3.94
N SER A 208 -11.89 -18.93 2.88
CA SER A 208 -10.46 -18.59 2.78
C SER A 208 -10.29 -17.07 2.68
N VAL A 209 -9.58 -16.48 3.64
CA VAL A 209 -9.30 -15.04 3.75
C VAL A 209 -7.85 -14.83 4.16
N ASN A 210 -7.31 -13.65 3.87
CA ASN A 210 -5.96 -13.28 4.27
C ASN A 210 -5.95 -12.73 5.70
N VAL A 211 -5.57 -13.59 6.65
CA VAL A 211 -5.36 -13.29 8.08
C VAL A 211 -4.03 -13.87 8.52
N PHE A 212 -3.52 -13.44 9.67
CA PHE A 212 -2.33 -14.05 10.26
C PHE A 212 -2.63 -15.50 10.67
N GLU A 213 -1.83 -16.44 10.18
CA GLU A 213 -1.87 -17.84 10.57
C GLU A 213 -0.47 -18.26 11.03
N SER A 214 -0.38 -18.73 12.27
CA SER A 214 0.88 -19.30 12.74
C SER A 214 1.07 -20.71 12.19
N LYS A 215 2.29 -21.00 11.74
CA LYS A 215 2.75 -22.35 11.39
C LYS A 215 3.17 -23.18 12.61
N PHE A 216 3.32 -22.52 13.76
CA PHE A 216 3.75 -23.11 15.03
C PHE A 216 2.74 -22.80 16.13
N SER A 217 2.50 -23.77 17.01
CA SER A 217 1.80 -23.52 18.26
C SER A 217 2.70 -22.73 19.21
N PHE A 218 2.12 -21.98 20.14
CA PHE A 218 2.93 -21.28 21.16
C PHE A 218 3.76 -22.26 22.00
N SER A 219 3.27 -23.49 22.20
CA SER A 219 4.01 -24.57 22.85
C SER A 219 5.26 -25.05 22.11
N ASP A 220 5.44 -24.68 20.84
CA ASP A 220 6.68 -24.99 20.10
C ASP A 220 7.84 -24.04 20.44
N PHE A 221 7.56 -22.96 21.16
CA PHE A 221 8.53 -21.94 21.52
C PHE A 221 9.30 -22.32 22.79
N LYS A 222 10.59 -21.98 22.82
CA LYS A 222 11.41 -22.05 24.03
C LYS A 222 11.24 -20.76 24.80
N LEU A 223 10.59 -20.88 25.95
CA LEU A 223 10.32 -19.74 26.84
C LEU A 223 11.44 -19.60 27.87
N ASN A 224 11.62 -18.39 28.38
CA ASN A 224 12.47 -18.18 29.56
C ASN A 224 11.80 -18.73 30.84
N ASP A 225 12.51 -18.64 31.97
CA ASP A 225 12.04 -19.15 33.28
C ASP A 225 10.72 -18.50 33.75
N ASP A 226 10.38 -17.31 33.23
CA ASP A 226 9.14 -16.59 33.53
C ASP A 226 7.96 -17.05 32.61
N GLY A 227 8.19 -17.99 31.69
CA GLY A 227 7.20 -18.43 30.70
C GLY A 227 6.96 -17.41 29.59
N LEU A 228 7.96 -16.59 29.26
CA LEU A 228 7.88 -15.52 28.27
C LEU A 228 8.87 -15.73 27.13
N ILE A 229 8.49 -15.27 25.94
CA ILE A 229 9.38 -15.20 24.77
C ILE A 229 9.79 -13.74 24.50
N PRO A 230 11.08 -13.42 24.33
CA PRO A 230 11.52 -12.11 23.84
C PRO A 230 11.02 -11.85 22.41
N VAL A 231 10.64 -10.60 22.16
CA VAL A 231 10.19 -10.13 20.85
C VAL A 231 10.92 -8.85 20.50
N ILE A 232 11.71 -8.89 19.42
CA ILE A 232 12.33 -7.72 18.80
C ILE A 232 11.32 -7.17 17.80
N THR A 233 11.08 -5.86 17.84
CA THR A 233 10.28 -5.19 16.81
C THR A 233 11.13 -4.33 15.91
N GLN A 234 10.79 -4.34 14.63
CA GLN A 234 11.52 -3.66 13.58
C GLN A 234 10.53 -2.92 12.67
N ASP A 235 10.86 -1.71 12.24
CA ASP A 235 10.08 -1.03 11.20
C ASP A 235 10.22 -1.82 9.89
N TYR A 236 9.09 -2.27 9.32
CA TYR A 236 9.11 -3.11 8.13
C TYR A 236 9.62 -2.40 6.86
N ARG A 237 9.56 -1.06 6.82
CA ARG A 237 10.02 -0.25 5.67
C ARG A 237 11.51 0.03 5.77
N THR A 238 11.97 0.48 6.94
CA THR A 238 13.35 0.97 7.12
C THR A 238 14.31 -0.10 7.63
N GLY A 239 13.80 -1.21 8.20
CA GLY A 239 14.62 -2.20 8.88
C GLY A 239 15.19 -1.69 10.22
N GLN A 240 14.80 -0.51 10.71
CA GLN A 240 15.26 -0.02 12.01
C GLN A 240 14.67 -0.87 13.14
N VAL A 241 15.52 -1.40 14.03
CA VAL A 241 15.06 -2.02 15.28
C VAL A 241 14.44 -0.95 16.18
N LEU A 242 13.18 -1.17 16.57
CA LEU A 242 12.37 -0.22 17.34
C LEU A 242 12.48 -0.47 18.84
N MET A 243 12.24 -1.70 19.29
CA MET A 243 12.31 -2.06 20.71
C MET A 243 12.41 -3.57 20.92
N LEU A 244 12.75 -3.97 22.15
CA LEU A 244 12.61 -5.34 22.63
C LEU A 244 11.55 -5.37 23.73
N ALA A 245 10.67 -6.36 23.67
CA ALA A 245 9.63 -6.63 24.66
C ALA A 245 9.50 -8.14 24.88
N TYR A 246 8.48 -8.56 25.63
CA TYR A 246 8.21 -9.96 25.92
C TYR A 246 6.73 -10.27 25.63
N MET A 247 6.44 -11.51 25.25
CA MET A 247 5.08 -12.02 25.09
C MET A 247 4.89 -13.28 25.94
N ASN A 248 3.72 -13.43 26.54
CA ASN A 248 3.17 -14.73 26.94
C ASN A 248 2.23 -15.24 25.83
N GLU A 249 1.66 -16.43 26.02
CA GLU A 249 0.75 -17.05 25.04
C GLU A 249 -0.45 -16.15 24.69
N GLU A 250 -1.04 -15.52 25.70
CA GLU A 250 -2.20 -14.64 25.52
C GLU A 250 -1.85 -13.40 24.68
N ALA A 251 -0.70 -12.76 24.95
CA ALA A 251 -0.21 -11.63 24.17
C ALA A 251 0.04 -12.02 22.71
N TYR A 252 0.67 -13.18 22.47
CA TYR A 252 0.92 -13.71 21.13
C TYR A 252 -0.38 -13.96 20.35
N ASN A 253 -1.33 -14.66 20.97
CA ASN A 253 -2.62 -14.96 20.34
C ASN A 253 -3.45 -13.70 20.05
N ARG A 254 -3.39 -12.71 20.96
CA ARG A 254 -4.04 -11.41 20.75
C ARG A 254 -3.40 -10.64 19.60
N THR A 255 -2.07 -10.67 19.47
CA THR A 255 -1.37 -10.06 18.33
C THR A 255 -1.74 -10.69 16.99
N ILE A 256 -1.85 -12.01 16.91
CA ILE A 256 -2.32 -12.69 15.69
C ILE A 256 -3.75 -12.27 15.34
N THR A 257 -4.62 -12.18 16.35
CA THR A 257 -6.05 -11.94 16.14
C THR A 257 -6.38 -10.47 15.82
N GLU A 258 -5.67 -9.53 16.45
CA GLU A 258 -5.93 -8.09 16.34
C GLU A 258 -5.03 -7.42 15.31
N GLY A 259 -3.93 -8.06 14.89
CA GLY A 259 -2.96 -7.47 13.96
C GLY A 259 -2.18 -6.30 14.56
N ILE A 260 -2.22 -6.14 15.88
CA ILE A 260 -1.53 -5.09 16.63
C ILE A 260 -0.61 -5.75 17.67
N MET A 261 0.59 -5.21 17.83
CA MET A 261 1.52 -5.71 18.84
C MET A 261 0.93 -5.59 20.26
N THR A 262 0.81 -6.73 20.92
CA THR A 262 0.41 -6.88 22.31
C THR A 262 1.59 -7.52 23.03
N TYR A 263 2.03 -6.90 24.12
CA TYR A 263 3.13 -7.40 24.92
C TYR A 263 2.65 -7.84 26.30
N TYR A 264 3.48 -8.59 27.01
CA TYR A 264 3.32 -8.86 28.42
C TYR A 264 4.30 -8.00 29.23
N SER A 265 3.78 -7.09 30.06
CA SER A 265 4.61 -6.27 30.92
C SER A 265 5.09 -7.08 32.12
N ARG A 266 6.39 -7.39 32.18
CA ARG A 266 6.98 -8.14 33.31
C ARG A 266 6.81 -7.42 34.66
N SER A 267 6.91 -6.09 34.66
CA SER A 267 6.79 -5.29 35.88
C SER A 267 5.34 -5.14 36.35
N ARG A 268 4.39 -4.94 35.42
CA ARG A 268 2.96 -4.77 35.74
C ARG A 268 2.19 -6.10 35.80
N LYS A 269 2.80 -7.18 35.31
CA LYS A 269 2.23 -8.53 35.20
C LYS A 269 0.87 -8.56 34.48
N CYS A 270 0.76 -7.75 33.41
CA CYS A 270 -0.47 -7.63 32.62
C CYS A 270 -0.15 -7.52 31.12
N LEU A 271 -1.17 -7.78 30.30
CA LEU A 271 -1.13 -7.48 28.87
C LEU A 271 -1.03 -5.97 28.64
N TRP A 272 -0.33 -5.60 27.58
CA TRP A 272 -0.15 -4.24 27.13
C TRP A 272 -0.28 -4.17 25.61
N LEU A 273 -1.40 -3.64 25.13
CA LEU A 273 -1.59 -3.33 23.72
C LEU A 273 -0.77 -2.07 23.38
N LYS A 274 0.22 -2.20 22.49
CA LYS A 274 1.09 -1.08 22.14
C LYS A 274 0.28 0.01 21.44
N GLY A 275 0.31 1.20 22.00
CA GLY A 275 -0.41 2.36 21.46
C GLY A 275 -1.70 2.69 22.19
N GLU A 276 -2.26 1.77 23.00
CA GLU A 276 -3.56 1.97 23.67
C GLU A 276 -3.64 3.27 24.50
N THR A 277 -2.56 3.64 25.19
CA THR A 277 -2.49 4.89 25.96
C THR A 277 -1.95 6.08 25.17
N SER A 278 -1.06 5.85 24.20
CA SER A 278 -0.28 6.90 23.53
C SER A 278 -0.76 7.28 22.13
N GLY A 279 -1.62 6.46 21.52
CA GLY A 279 -1.94 6.51 20.09
C GLY A 279 -0.85 5.89 19.19
N ASN A 280 0.34 5.59 19.71
CA ASN A 280 1.46 5.09 18.93
C ASN A 280 1.39 3.57 18.73
N TYR A 281 0.44 3.13 17.91
CA TYR A 281 0.23 1.72 17.58
C TYR A 281 1.37 1.12 16.74
N GLN A 282 1.51 -0.20 16.80
CA GLN A 282 2.42 -0.97 15.97
C GLN A 282 1.62 -2.09 15.30
N TYR A 283 1.31 -1.90 14.01
CA TYR A 283 0.54 -2.87 13.22
C TYR A 283 1.47 -3.94 12.67
N VAL A 284 1.12 -5.19 12.88
CA VAL A 284 1.95 -6.33 12.47
C VAL A 284 1.92 -6.47 10.95
N LYS A 285 3.09 -6.73 10.35
CA LYS A 285 3.22 -7.10 8.93
C LYS A 285 3.75 -8.52 8.79
N GLU A 286 4.78 -8.86 9.55
CA GLU A 286 5.37 -10.20 9.57
C GLU A 286 5.88 -10.53 10.97
N ILE A 287 5.87 -11.82 11.36
CA ILE A 287 6.56 -12.30 12.56
C ILE A 287 7.39 -13.52 12.17
N PHE A 288 8.68 -13.47 12.51
CA PHE A 288 9.64 -14.54 12.32
C PHE A 288 10.01 -15.14 13.68
N LEU A 289 10.25 -16.45 13.68
CA LEU A 289 10.84 -17.19 14.79
C LEU A 289 12.29 -17.49 14.41
N ASP A 290 13.22 -17.33 15.35
CA ASP A 290 14.63 -17.65 15.12
C ASP A 290 14.91 -19.16 15.02
N CYS A 291 16.16 -19.52 14.79
CA CYS A 291 16.57 -20.89 14.46
C CYS A 291 16.42 -21.88 15.62
N ASP A 292 16.55 -21.42 16.85
CA ASP A 292 16.43 -22.17 18.09
C ASP A 292 15.09 -21.99 18.79
N LYS A 293 14.20 -21.16 18.22
CA LYS A 293 12.81 -20.96 18.62
C LYS A 293 12.64 -20.26 19.97
N ASP A 294 13.59 -19.42 20.35
CA ASP A 294 13.54 -18.71 21.63
C ASP A 294 13.34 -17.19 21.49
N THR A 295 13.37 -16.64 20.27
CA THR A 295 13.13 -15.22 20.03
C THR A 295 12.26 -14.97 18.81
N LEU A 296 11.35 -14.00 18.92
CA LEU A 296 10.55 -13.51 17.80
C LEU A 296 11.12 -12.21 17.24
N LEU A 297 11.08 -12.07 15.92
CA LEU A 297 11.28 -10.81 15.21
C LEU A 297 9.96 -10.40 14.55
N ALA A 298 9.32 -9.34 15.05
CA ALA A 298 8.11 -8.78 14.47
C ALA A 298 8.43 -7.54 13.63
N LYS A 299 8.14 -7.61 12.33
CA LYS A 299 8.14 -6.44 11.46
C LYS A 299 6.79 -5.74 11.57
N VAL A 300 6.82 -4.45 11.86
CA VAL A 300 5.64 -3.65 12.17
C VAL A 300 5.63 -2.33 11.41
N LEU A 301 4.44 -1.81 11.12
CA LEU A 301 4.22 -0.42 10.71
C LEU A 301 4.00 0.43 11.98
N PRO A 302 4.94 1.30 12.37
CA PRO A 302 4.78 2.16 13.54
C PRO A 302 3.96 3.41 13.23
N HIS A 303 3.01 3.75 14.10
CA HIS A 303 2.23 4.99 14.04
C HIS A 303 2.75 6.04 15.01
N GLY A 304 3.97 6.52 14.75
CA GLY A 304 4.68 7.42 15.66
C GLY A 304 5.75 6.71 16.48
N PRO A 305 6.34 7.39 17.47
CA PRO A 305 7.54 6.90 18.14
C PRO A 305 7.28 5.61 18.92
N ALA A 306 8.19 4.65 18.81
CA ALA A 306 8.13 3.42 19.60
C ALA A 306 8.47 3.70 21.07
N CYS A 307 9.34 4.68 21.33
CA CYS A 307 9.81 5.00 22.68
C CYS A 307 8.90 6.01 23.39
N HIS A 308 8.74 5.86 24.70
CA HIS A 308 7.99 6.78 25.55
C HIS A 308 8.66 8.16 25.69
N THR A 309 9.94 8.29 25.32
CA THR A 309 10.67 9.57 25.28
C THR A 309 10.37 10.40 24.03
N GLY A 310 9.61 9.86 23.07
CA GLY A 310 9.36 10.48 21.77
C GLY A 310 10.35 10.09 20.67
N ASN A 311 11.38 9.29 20.98
CA ASN A 311 12.30 8.75 19.97
C ASN A 311 11.66 7.61 19.15
N ASN A 312 12.04 7.51 17.87
CA ASN A 312 11.54 6.46 16.97
C ASN A 312 11.91 5.05 17.43
N THR A 313 13.14 4.88 17.95
CA THR A 313 13.64 3.63 18.52
C THR A 313 14.00 3.80 19.99
N CYS A 314 13.94 2.72 20.77
CA CYS A 314 14.51 2.65 22.11
C CYS A 314 16.06 2.60 22.10
N PHE A 315 16.67 2.24 20.96
CA PHE A 315 18.13 2.10 20.81
C PHE A 315 18.77 3.38 20.24
N TYR A 316 18.39 4.55 20.79
CA TYR A 316 18.85 5.86 20.29
C TYR A 316 20.14 6.37 20.93
N THR A 317 20.62 5.73 22.00
CA THR A 317 21.85 6.11 22.71
C THR A 317 22.97 5.14 22.34
N GLY A 318 23.98 5.62 21.61
CA GLY A 318 25.19 4.85 21.31
C GLY A 318 26.07 4.71 22.56
N LEU A 319 26.63 3.51 22.78
CA LEU A 319 27.55 3.27 23.89
C LEU A 319 29.01 3.45 23.47
N PHE A 320 29.37 2.97 22.28
CA PHE A 320 30.72 3.05 21.73
C PHE A 320 30.65 3.07 20.20
N ASP A 321 31.39 3.97 19.58
CA ASP A 321 31.62 3.97 18.14
C ASP A 321 33.09 3.72 17.87
N LYS A 322 33.37 2.74 17.01
CA LYS A 322 34.70 2.60 16.43
C LYS A 322 34.63 3.20 15.04
N GLU A 323 35.52 4.14 14.72
CA GLU A 323 35.60 4.73 13.39
C GLU A 323 35.78 3.61 12.36
N HIS A 324 34.68 3.31 11.68
CA HIS A 324 34.63 2.41 10.56
C HIS A 324 33.99 3.18 9.43
N LYS A 325 34.59 3.14 8.24
CA LYS A 325 33.92 3.54 7.00
C LYS A 325 32.82 2.50 6.74
N ALA A 326 31.71 2.61 7.46
CA ALA A 326 30.52 1.82 7.19
C ALA A 326 30.17 2.08 5.73
N ARG A 327 30.32 1.06 4.88
CA ARG A 327 29.86 1.09 3.51
C ARG A 327 28.41 0.66 3.54
N ASP A 328 27.53 1.53 4.02
CA ASP A 328 26.13 1.39 3.65
C ASP A 328 26.02 1.75 2.17
N SER A 329 26.19 0.73 1.32
CA SER A 329 26.25 0.90 -0.13
C SER A 329 24.98 1.53 -0.71
N TYR A 330 23.85 1.43 -0.01
CA TYR A 330 22.56 1.98 -0.45
C TYR A 330 22.13 3.19 0.37
N GLY A 331 22.38 3.21 1.68
CA GLY A 331 22.06 4.36 2.53
C GLY A 331 22.82 5.64 2.17
N VAL A 332 23.93 5.54 1.43
CA VAL A 332 24.59 6.71 0.84
C VAL A 332 23.66 7.51 -0.08
N LEU A 333 22.75 6.85 -0.82
CA LEU A 333 21.80 7.54 -1.70
C LEU A 333 20.81 8.38 -0.89
N GLN A 334 20.25 7.79 0.17
CA GLN A 334 19.33 8.51 1.06
C GLN A 334 20.07 9.65 1.79
N SER A 335 21.27 9.40 2.29
CA SER A 335 22.06 10.41 2.98
C SER A 335 22.38 11.60 2.08
N VAL A 336 22.80 11.37 0.83
CA VAL A 336 23.07 12.45 -0.12
C VAL A 336 21.77 13.20 -0.48
N TYR A 337 20.67 12.49 -0.68
CA TYR A 337 19.36 13.10 -0.91
C TYR A 337 18.95 14.01 0.26
N ASP A 338 19.09 13.56 1.50
CA ASP A 338 18.76 14.34 2.71
C ASP A 338 19.63 15.60 2.79
N VAL A 339 20.92 15.53 2.44
CA VAL A 339 21.80 16.70 2.35
C VAL A 339 21.35 17.68 1.27
N ILE A 340 20.90 17.21 0.10
CA ILE A 340 20.38 18.07 -0.97
C ILE A 340 19.10 18.77 -0.51
N MET A 341 18.18 18.03 0.12
CA MET A 341 16.95 18.55 0.71
C MET A 341 17.22 19.59 1.80
N ASP A 342 18.15 19.31 2.71
CA ASP A 342 18.58 20.26 3.74
C ASP A 342 19.14 21.52 3.11
N ARG A 343 20.03 21.42 2.11
CA ARG A 343 20.56 22.60 1.40
C ARG A 343 19.49 23.44 0.72
N LYS A 344 18.38 22.84 0.27
CA LYS A 344 17.24 23.59 -0.30
C LYS A 344 16.47 24.35 0.78
N LYS A 345 16.28 23.77 1.97
CA LYS A 345 15.57 24.37 3.11
C LYS A 345 16.42 25.38 3.88
N ASN A 346 17.70 25.06 4.05
CA ASN A 346 18.72 25.76 4.81
C ASN A 346 19.92 26.07 3.89
N PRO A 347 19.86 27.13 3.07
CA PRO A 347 20.91 27.43 2.11
C PRO A 347 22.27 27.67 2.77
N LYS A 348 23.32 27.10 2.17
CA LYS A 348 24.71 27.30 2.61
C LYS A 348 25.49 28.04 1.53
N GLU A 349 26.02 29.21 1.89
CA GLU A 349 26.82 30.03 0.96
C GLU A 349 28.01 29.23 0.40
N GLY A 350 28.25 29.36 -0.91
CA GLY A 350 29.32 28.64 -1.63
C GLY A 350 29.04 27.16 -1.94
N SER A 351 27.86 26.62 -1.59
CA SER A 351 27.47 25.26 -1.90
C SER A 351 27.10 25.08 -3.38
N TYR A 352 27.68 24.06 -4.04
CA TYR A 352 27.33 23.70 -5.43
C TYR A 352 25.83 23.39 -5.61
N THR A 353 25.21 22.71 -4.64
CA THR A 353 23.77 22.41 -4.70
C THR A 353 22.93 23.69 -4.68
N ASN A 354 23.31 24.68 -3.87
CA ASN A 354 22.60 25.96 -3.82
C ASN A 354 22.74 26.73 -5.13
N TYR A 355 23.93 26.72 -5.73
CA TYR A 355 24.14 27.28 -7.08
C TYR A 355 23.21 26.65 -8.13
N LEU A 356 23.01 25.33 -8.10
CA LEU A 356 22.09 24.65 -9.02
C LEU A 356 20.64 25.11 -8.81
N PHE A 357 20.17 25.19 -7.56
CA PHE A 357 18.83 25.67 -7.25
C PHE A 357 18.62 27.15 -7.62
N GLU A 358 19.61 28.01 -7.37
CA GLU A 358 19.57 29.44 -7.75
C GLU A 358 19.47 29.65 -9.26
N LYS A 359 20.15 28.82 -10.05
CA LYS A 359 20.09 28.86 -11.51
C LYS A 359 18.83 28.23 -12.10
N GLY A 360 18.05 27.52 -11.27
CA GLY A 360 16.76 26.98 -11.64
C GLY A 360 16.80 25.73 -12.52
N ILE A 361 15.60 25.32 -12.95
CA ILE A 361 15.35 24.02 -13.59
C ILE A 361 16.20 23.79 -14.85
N ASP A 362 16.40 24.82 -15.69
CA ASP A 362 17.16 24.68 -16.94
C ASP A 362 18.62 24.30 -16.70
N LYS A 363 19.24 24.84 -15.65
CA LYS A 363 20.63 24.50 -15.30
C LYS A 363 20.76 23.08 -14.77
N ILE A 364 19.78 22.65 -13.98
CA ILE A 364 19.70 21.28 -13.45
C ILE A 364 19.51 20.29 -14.60
N LEU A 365 18.56 20.54 -15.51
CA LEU A 365 18.30 19.71 -16.68
C LEU A 365 19.49 19.63 -17.62
N LYS A 366 20.16 20.76 -17.86
CA LYS A 366 21.41 20.80 -18.63
C LYS A 366 22.45 19.84 -18.03
N LYS A 367 22.61 19.87 -16.71
CA LYS A 367 23.52 18.95 -16.02
C LYS A 367 23.11 17.49 -16.19
N CYS A 368 21.85 17.13 -15.92
CA CYS A 368 21.38 15.76 -16.15
C CYS A 368 21.64 15.28 -17.58
N GLY A 369 21.47 16.15 -18.58
CA GLY A 369 21.76 15.81 -19.98
C GLY A 369 23.25 15.65 -20.30
N GLU A 370 24.12 16.49 -19.73
CA GLU A 370 25.58 16.39 -19.85
C GLU A 370 26.07 15.04 -19.29
N GLU A 371 25.78 14.76 -18.02
CA GLU A 371 26.27 13.54 -17.36
C GLU A 371 25.69 12.27 -18.02
N ALA A 372 24.46 12.30 -18.53
CA ALA A 372 23.88 11.18 -19.27
C ALA A 372 24.62 10.90 -20.59
N ALA A 373 25.04 11.95 -21.31
CA ALA A 373 25.85 11.79 -22.51
C ALA A 373 27.27 11.30 -22.18
N GLU A 374 27.84 11.77 -21.07
CA GLU A 374 29.15 11.34 -20.58
C GLU A 374 29.15 9.87 -20.17
N ILE A 375 28.08 9.37 -19.53
CA ILE A 375 27.89 7.92 -19.29
C ILE A 375 27.93 7.13 -20.60
N ILE A 376 27.23 7.57 -21.64
CA ILE A 376 27.19 6.88 -22.94
C ILE A 376 28.60 6.80 -23.55
N ILE A 377 29.36 7.87 -23.45
CA ILE A 377 30.73 7.94 -23.97
C ILE A 377 31.65 7.05 -23.14
N ALA A 378 31.64 7.21 -21.81
CA ALA A 378 32.48 6.47 -20.88
C ALA A 378 32.20 4.96 -20.92
N ALA A 379 30.95 4.54 -21.13
CA ALA A 379 30.59 3.13 -21.26
C ALA A 379 31.18 2.44 -22.50
N LYS A 380 31.59 3.21 -23.53
CA LYS A 380 32.29 2.70 -24.71
C LYS A 380 33.79 2.57 -24.49
N ASN A 381 34.33 3.17 -23.45
CA ASN A 381 35.74 3.09 -23.10
C ASN A 381 36.00 1.81 -22.25
N PRO A 382 37.13 1.11 -22.45
CA PRO A 382 37.44 -0.11 -21.69
C PRO A 382 37.78 0.14 -20.21
N GLU A 383 38.04 1.39 -19.81
CA GLU A 383 38.34 1.74 -18.41
C GLU A 383 37.07 2.10 -17.62
N THR A 384 36.70 1.27 -16.65
CA THR A 384 35.46 1.43 -15.86
C THR A 384 35.52 2.54 -14.79
N GLY A 385 36.65 3.26 -14.69
CA GLY A 385 36.87 4.31 -13.69
C GLY A 385 36.04 5.56 -13.99
N GLU A 386 36.18 6.09 -15.20
CA GLU A 386 35.43 7.24 -15.72
C GLU A 386 33.92 6.97 -15.64
N LEU A 387 33.47 5.82 -16.14
CA LEU A 387 32.06 5.42 -16.09
C LEU A 387 31.47 5.46 -14.67
N ARG A 388 32.24 5.09 -13.65
CA ARG A 388 31.78 5.15 -12.25
C ARG A 388 31.53 6.59 -11.80
N TYR A 389 32.39 7.52 -12.18
CA TYR A 389 32.25 8.93 -11.83
C TYR A 389 31.04 9.54 -12.53
N GLU A 390 30.89 9.30 -13.85
CA GLU A 390 29.75 9.82 -14.62
C GLU A 390 28.41 9.28 -14.09
N ILE A 391 28.35 8.00 -13.72
CA ILE A 391 27.15 7.45 -13.08
C ILE A 391 26.87 8.13 -11.74
N ALA A 392 27.90 8.38 -10.92
CA ALA A 392 27.72 9.03 -9.63
C ALA A 392 27.24 10.48 -9.78
N ASP A 393 27.81 11.23 -10.73
CA ASP A 393 27.43 12.62 -11.00
C ASP A 393 26.03 12.71 -11.61
N PHE A 394 25.67 11.79 -12.51
CA PHE A 394 24.31 11.69 -13.02
C PHE A 394 23.31 11.42 -11.89
N ILE A 395 23.57 10.44 -11.01
CA ILE A 395 22.70 10.12 -9.87
C ILE A 395 22.57 11.33 -8.94
N TYR A 396 23.66 12.06 -8.68
CA TYR A 396 23.63 13.28 -7.87
C TYR A 396 22.73 14.36 -8.51
N HIS A 397 22.91 14.68 -9.79
CA HIS A 397 22.10 15.70 -10.47
C HIS A 397 20.64 15.26 -10.62
N LEU A 398 20.40 13.95 -10.78
CA LEU A 398 19.06 13.38 -10.77
C LEU A 398 18.38 13.57 -9.41
N MET A 399 19.07 13.39 -8.29
CA MET A 399 18.52 13.69 -6.96
C MET A 399 18.23 15.20 -6.78
N VAL A 400 19.08 16.08 -7.30
CA VAL A 400 18.79 17.54 -7.31
C VAL A 400 17.53 17.84 -8.11
N LEU A 401 17.34 17.18 -9.25
CA LEU A 401 16.13 17.30 -10.07
C LEU A 401 14.89 16.76 -9.33
N MET A 402 14.99 15.60 -8.69
CA MET A 402 13.92 15.02 -7.85
C MET A 402 13.46 16.04 -6.80
N VAL A 403 14.41 16.58 -6.01
CA VAL A 403 14.13 17.61 -5.01
C VAL A 403 13.55 18.89 -5.63
N GLN A 404 13.98 19.26 -6.83
CA GLN A 404 13.42 20.41 -7.56
C GLN A 404 11.96 20.19 -7.95
N CYS A 405 11.61 18.97 -8.35
CA CYS A 405 10.27 18.57 -8.78
C CYS A 405 9.37 18.08 -7.63
N GLY A 406 9.90 17.97 -6.41
CA GLY A 406 9.15 17.49 -5.25
C GLY A 406 8.95 15.96 -5.22
N LEU A 407 9.89 15.21 -5.79
CA LEU A 407 9.93 13.75 -5.78
C LEU A 407 11.01 13.24 -4.81
N ASP A 408 10.83 12.05 -4.26
CA ASP A 408 11.80 11.36 -3.41
C ASP A 408 12.12 9.91 -3.86
N TRP A 409 12.94 9.19 -3.09
CA TRP A 409 13.31 7.81 -3.41
C TRP A 409 12.15 6.82 -3.28
N GLU A 410 11.15 7.10 -2.44
CA GLU A 410 9.96 6.25 -2.29
C GLU A 410 9.11 6.31 -3.57
N ASP A 411 8.93 7.50 -4.15
CA ASP A 411 8.28 7.68 -5.46
C ASP A 411 8.94 6.82 -6.55
N ILE A 412 10.27 6.93 -6.67
CA ILE A 412 11.04 6.23 -7.73
C ILE A 412 11.05 4.72 -7.52
N CYS A 413 11.20 4.26 -6.28
CA CYS A 413 11.23 2.83 -5.98
C CYS A 413 9.85 2.18 -6.18
N THR A 414 8.77 2.88 -5.84
CA THR A 414 7.40 2.42 -6.07
C THR A 414 7.16 2.20 -7.57
N GLU A 415 7.48 3.18 -8.41
CA GLU A 415 7.32 3.09 -9.86
C GLU A 415 8.19 1.97 -10.48
N LEU A 416 9.40 1.73 -9.96
CA LEU A 416 10.24 0.62 -10.43
C LEU A 416 9.68 -0.75 -10.01
N ASN A 417 9.09 -0.84 -8.81
CA ASN A 417 8.49 -2.07 -8.32
C ASN A 417 7.23 -2.45 -9.12
N ASP A 418 6.44 -1.48 -9.56
CA ASP A 418 5.24 -1.71 -10.37
C ASP A 418 5.52 -2.21 -11.80
N ARG A 419 6.77 -2.08 -12.26
CA ARG A 419 7.24 -2.56 -13.58
C ARG A 419 7.85 -3.96 -13.56
N LYS A 420 8.07 -4.51 -12.36
CA LYS A 420 8.63 -5.85 -12.17
C LYS A 420 7.54 -6.90 -12.25
#